data_AF-A0A1H3X4X8-F1
#
_entry.id   AF-A0A1H3X4X8-F1
#
_cell.length_a   1.000
_cell.length_b   1.000
_cell.length_c   1.000
_cell.angle_alpha   90.00
_cell.angle_beta   90.00
_cell.angle_gamma   90.00
#
_symmetry.space_group_name_H-M   'P 1'
#
loop_
_entity.id
_entity.type
_entity.pdbx_description
1 polymer ?
#
loop_
_entity_poly.entity_id
_entity_poly.type
_entity_poly.pdbx_seq_one_letter_code
_entity_poly.pdbx_strand_id
1 'polypeptide(L)'
;MFIACIDNLQGFADAIESIFPQTEVQLCIVHQIHNSQKYLSYKDVKPFMKDLQSVYRATTVELAERNLAQLEANWGQRYPKVIESWRKNWPRLSSYFQYNKEVRRIMYTTTSSKAFIVSSARSPNQKAPSNQKTP
;
A
#
# COMPACT_ATOMS: atom_id res chain seq x y z
N MET A 1 4.24 3.64 -17.25
CA MET A 1 3.62 2.71 -16.28
C MET A 1 2.55 3.50 -15.55
N PHE A 2 1.31 3.03 -15.63
CA PHE A 2 0.16 3.66 -14.98
C PHE A 2 -0.22 2.83 -13.76
N ILE A 3 -0.59 3.53 -12.68
CA ILE A 3 -1.05 2.92 -11.44
C ILE A 3 -2.49 3.34 -11.23
N ALA A 4 -3.39 2.36 -11.07
CA ALA A 4 -4.77 2.58 -10.69
C ALA A 4 -4.93 2.24 -9.21
N CYS A 5 -5.06 3.27 -8.37
CA CYS A 5 -5.42 3.10 -6.97
C CYS A 5 -6.95 3.01 -6.86
N ILE A 6 -7.45 1.82 -6.52
CA ILE A 6 -8.89 1.57 -6.47
C ILE A 6 -9.36 1.16 -5.09
N ASP A 7 -10.66 1.31 -4.88
CA ASP A 7 -11.34 0.76 -3.72
C ASP A 7 -11.44 -0.75 -3.87
N ASN A 8 -11.56 -1.46 -2.75
CA ASN A 8 -11.67 -2.93 -2.75
C ASN A 8 -13.09 -3.39 -3.15
N LEU A 9 -13.54 -2.99 -4.34
CA LEU A 9 -14.77 -3.44 -4.98
C LEU A 9 -14.48 -4.74 -5.74
N GLN A 10 -15.25 -5.78 -5.42
CA GLN A 10 -15.07 -7.10 -6.01
C GLN A 10 -15.21 -7.05 -7.53
N GLY A 11 -14.28 -7.69 -8.25
CA GLY A 11 -14.26 -7.76 -9.71
C GLY A 11 -13.79 -6.49 -10.43
N PHE A 12 -13.61 -5.37 -9.72
CA PHE A 12 -13.20 -4.12 -10.36
C PHE A 12 -11.73 -4.14 -10.79
N ALA A 13 -10.86 -4.78 -9.99
CA ALA A 13 -9.46 -4.99 -10.37
C ALA A 13 -9.33 -5.80 -11.66
N ASP A 14 -10.06 -6.92 -11.73
CA ASP A 14 -10.03 -7.83 -12.88
C ASP A 14 -10.57 -7.15 -14.14
N ALA A 15 -11.60 -6.30 -14.00
CA ALA A 15 -12.13 -5.51 -15.10
C ALA A 15 -11.11 -4.48 -15.63
N ILE A 16 -10.37 -3.79 -14.75
CA ILE A 16 -9.32 -2.85 -15.17
C ILE A 16 -8.20 -3.60 -15.88
N GLU A 17 -7.73 -4.72 -15.34
CA GLU A 17 -6.65 -5.51 -15.92
C GLU A 17 -7.03 -6.10 -17.29
N SER A 18 -8.32 -6.42 -17.48
CA SER A 18 -8.85 -6.87 -18.77
C SER A 18 -8.86 -5.77 -19.84
N ILE A 19 -9.11 -4.51 -19.46
CA ILE A 19 -9.21 -3.38 -20.41
C ILE A 19 -7.84 -2.69 -20.59
N PHE A 20 -7.04 -2.65 -19.54
CA PHE A 20 -5.73 -1.99 -19.47
C PHE A 20 -4.65 -2.94 -18.93
N PRO A 21 -4.17 -3.91 -19.73
CA PRO A 21 -3.23 -4.95 -19.27
C PRO A 21 -1.88 -4.45 -18.77
N GLN A 22 -1.52 -3.20 -19.09
CA GLN A 22 -0.26 -2.56 -18.68
C GLN A 22 -0.41 -1.69 -17.42
N THR A 23 -1.60 -1.66 -16.82
CA THR A 23 -1.89 -0.89 -15.60
C THR A 23 -1.68 -1.75 -14.38
N GLU A 24 -0.91 -1.24 -13.42
CA GLU A 24 -0.82 -1.85 -12.11
C GLU A 24 -2.01 -1.44 -11.25
N VAL A 25 -2.78 -2.41 -10.77
CA VAL A 25 -3.92 -2.16 -9.90
C VAL A 25 -3.51 -2.31 -8.43
N GLN A 26 -3.46 -1.19 -7.74
CA GLN A 26 -3.17 -1.09 -6.31
C GLN A 26 -4.47 -0.91 -5.52
N LEU A 27 -4.63 -1.67 -4.43
CA LEU A 27 -5.73 -1.42 -3.50
C LEU A 27 -5.41 -0.23 -2.59
N CYS A 28 -6.38 0.66 -2.44
CA CYS A 28 -6.21 1.86 -1.61
C CYS A 28 -6.14 1.50 -0.12
N ILE A 29 -4.97 1.73 0.49
CA ILE A 29 -4.72 1.50 1.92
C ILE A 29 -5.66 2.35 2.79
N VAL A 30 -5.95 3.59 2.38
CA VAL A 30 -6.87 4.47 3.10
C VAL A 30 -8.26 3.83 3.18
N HIS A 31 -8.78 3.31 2.07
CA HIS A 31 -10.05 2.59 2.07
C HIS A 31 -9.99 1.27 2.86
N GLN A 32 -8.88 0.54 2.80
CA GLN A 32 -8.68 -0.64 3.64
C GLN A 32 -8.71 -0.30 5.14
N ILE A 33 -8.08 0.79 5.56
CA ILE A 33 -8.09 1.30 6.94
C ILE A 33 -9.52 1.69 7.34
N HIS A 34 -10.20 2.48 6.53
CA HIS A 34 -11.59 2.88 6.81
C HIS A 34 -12.53 1.67 6.91
N ASN A 35 -12.36 0.68 6.05
CA ASN A 35 -13.13 -0.56 6.12
C ASN A 35 -12.81 -1.36 7.39
N SER A 36 -11.56 -1.36 7.85
CA SER A 36 -11.17 -2.02 9.09
C SER A 36 -11.87 -1.40 10.30
N GLN A 37 -11.91 -0.06 10.37
CA GLN A 37 -12.51 0.67 11.49
C GLN A 37 -13.99 0.36 11.71
N LYS A 38 -14.73 -0.02 10.66
CA LYS A 38 -16.16 -0.40 10.75
C LYS A 38 -16.40 -1.61 11.64
N TYR A 39 -15.40 -2.47 11.83
CA TYR A 39 -15.50 -3.70 12.64
C TYR A 39 -14.95 -3.53 14.05
N LEU A 40 -14.28 -2.42 14.34
CA LEU A 40 -13.61 -2.20 15.62
C LEU A 40 -14.60 -1.62 16.64
N SER A 41 -14.49 -2.06 17.89
CA SER A 41 -15.15 -1.37 18.99
C SER A 41 -14.49 0.01 19.21
N TYR A 42 -15.26 1.00 19.66
CA TYR A 42 -14.76 2.36 19.89
C TYR A 42 -13.50 2.40 20.79
N LYS A 43 -13.47 1.55 21.83
CA LYS A 43 -12.34 1.44 22.77
C LYS A 43 -11.08 0.91 22.10
N ASP A 44 -11.22 0.07 21.08
CA ASP A 44 -10.12 -0.58 20.40
C ASP A 44 -9.62 0.17 19.16
N VAL A 45 -10.38 1.14 18.63
CA VAL A 45 -9.97 1.91 17.43
C VAL A 45 -8.58 2.52 17.62
N LYS A 46 -8.35 3.26 18.71
CA LYS A 46 -7.08 3.95 18.95
C LYS A 46 -5.89 2.98 19.09
N PRO A 47 -5.92 1.96 19.96
CA PRO A 47 -4.81 1.02 20.08
C PRO A 47 -4.61 0.17 18.81
N PHE A 48 -5.68 -0.29 18.15
CA PHE A 48 -5.56 -1.02 16.89
C PHE A 48 -4.90 -0.18 15.80
N MET A 49 -5.30 1.09 15.66
CA MET A 49 -4.71 1.99 14.66
C MET A 49 -3.23 2.29 14.93
N LYS A 50 -2.80 2.29 16.20
CA LYS A 50 -1.39 2.43 16.56
C LYS A 50 -0.57 1.23 16.08
N ASP A 51 -1.08 0.02 16.28
CA ASP A 51 -0.42 -1.20 15.80
C ASP A 51 -0.45 -1.26 14.27
N LEU A 52 -1.59 -0.94 13.65
CA LEU A 52 -1.74 -0.96 12.20
C LEU A 52 -0.83 0.05 11.50
N GLN A 53 -0.53 1.20 12.12
CA GLN A 53 0.44 2.17 11.60
C GLN A 53 1.82 1.56 11.36
N SER A 54 2.24 0.59 12.19
CA SER A 54 3.51 -0.10 12.00
C SER A 54 3.54 -0.93 10.72
N VAL A 55 2.38 -1.41 10.25
CA VAL A 55 2.25 -2.18 9.01
C VAL A 55 2.45 -1.28 7.80
N TYR A 56 1.57 -0.28 7.61
CA TYR A 56 1.57 0.50 6.37
C TYR A 56 2.65 1.60 6.30
N ARG A 57 3.29 1.95 7.43
CA ARG A 57 4.43 2.88 7.47
C ARG A 57 5.79 2.19 7.54
N ALA A 58 5.83 0.86 7.46
CA ALA A 58 7.09 0.13 7.44
C ALA A 58 8.02 0.61 6.31
N THR A 59 9.33 0.44 6.50
CA THR A 59 10.34 0.85 5.51
C THR A 59 10.55 -0.17 4.41
N THR A 60 10.24 -1.45 4.67
CA THR A 60 10.35 -2.56 3.71
C THR A 60 9.14 -3.48 3.83
N VAL A 61 8.87 -4.28 2.78
CA VAL A 61 7.73 -5.20 2.75
C VAL A 61 7.88 -6.30 3.79
N GLU A 62 9.10 -6.79 4.04
CA GLU A 62 9.39 -7.84 5.02
C GLU A 62 9.15 -7.34 6.45
N LEU A 63 9.44 -6.07 6.73
CA LEU A 63 9.08 -5.45 8.00
C LEU A 63 7.57 -5.28 8.13
N ALA A 64 6.89 -4.89 7.05
CA ALA A 64 5.44 -4.75 7.01
C ALA A 64 4.73 -6.10 7.27
N GLU A 65 5.23 -7.19 6.67
CA GLU A 65 4.71 -8.55 6.86
C GLU A 65 4.90 -9.06 8.29
N ARG A 66 6.06 -8.81 8.89
CA ARG A 66 6.30 -9.10 10.31
C ARG A 66 5.34 -8.32 11.22
N ASN A 67 5.15 -7.03 10.92
CA ASN A 67 4.22 -6.19 11.67
C ASN A 67 2.77 -6.64 11.48
N LEU A 68 2.39 -7.12 10.28
CA LEU A 68 1.07 -7.69 10.02
C LEU A 68 0.85 -8.99 10.79
N ALA A 69 1.86 -9.85 10.90
CA ALA A 69 1.82 -11.04 11.74
C ALA A 69 1.68 -10.69 13.22
N GLN A 70 2.37 -9.66 13.71
CA GLN A 70 2.20 -9.19 15.08
C GLN A 70 0.81 -8.59 15.33
N LEU A 71 0.27 -7.84 14.36
CA LEU A 71 -1.09 -7.32 14.42
C LEU A 71 -2.11 -8.47 14.53
N GLU A 72 -1.93 -9.52 13.74
CA GLU A 72 -2.74 -10.74 13.80
C GLU A 72 -2.62 -11.44 15.16
N ALA A 73 -1.42 -11.56 15.73
CA ALA A 73 -1.25 -12.13 17.06
C ALA A 73 -1.99 -11.31 18.14
N ASN A 74 -1.97 -9.98 18.05
CA ASN A 74 -2.58 -9.08 19.03
C ASN A 74 -4.11 -8.98 18.90
N TRP A 75 -4.63 -9.05 17.67
CA TRP A 75 -6.01 -8.67 17.34
C TRP A 75 -6.81 -9.72 16.59
N GLY A 76 -6.17 -10.75 16.03
CA GLY A 76 -6.81 -11.76 15.18
C GLY A 76 -7.91 -12.56 15.87
N GLN A 77 -7.80 -12.77 17.19
CA GLN A 77 -8.87 -13.44 17.94
C GLN A 77 -10.13 -12.57 18.06
N ARG A 78 -9.98 -11.26 18.28
CA ARG A 78 -11.11 -10.31 18.42
C ARG A 78 -11.68 -9.86 17.09
N TYR A 79 -10.82 -9.63 16.11
CA TYR A 79 -11.17 -9.04 14.82
C TYR A 79 -10.68 -9.92 13.65
N PRO A 80 -11.05 -11.22 13.60
CA PRO A 80 -10.55 -12.15 12.58
C PRO A 80 -10.87 -11.68 11.16
N LYS A 81 -12.07 -11.13 10.94
CA LYS A 81 -12.50 -10.60 9.63
C LYS A 81 -11.63 -9.43 9.14
N VAL A 82 -11.12 -8.61 10.06
CA VAL A 82 -10.24 -7.50 9.69
C VAL A 82 -8.90 -8.06 9.24
N ILE A 83 -8.31 -8.97 10.02
CA ILE A 83 -7.03 -9.59 9.68
C ILE A 83 -7.13 -10.38 8.37
N GLU A 84 -8.18 -11.18 8.20
CA GLU A 84 -8.44 -11.92 6.97
C GLU A 84 -8.52 -10.99 5.75
N SER A 85 -9.23 -9.86 5.88
CA SER A 85 -9.33 -8.85 4.82
C SER A 85 -7.94 -8.28 4.46
N TRP A 86 -7.10 -7.97 5.44
CA TRP A 86 -5.73 -7.50 5.19
C TRP A 86 -4.86 -8.57 4.53
N ARG A 87 -4.92 -9.82 4.99
CA ARG A 87 -4.16 -10.95 4.44
C ARG A 87 -4.58 -11.25 3.00
N LYS A 88 -5.87 -11.32 2.73
CA LYS A 88 -6.44 -11.56 1.39
C LYS A 88 -6.02 -10.48 0.40
N ASN A 89 -6.07 -9.23 0.83
CA ASN A 89 -5.76 -8.08 -0.02
C ASN A 89 -4.26 -7.74 -0.06
N TRP A 90 -3.44 -8.40 0.76
CA TRP A 90 -2.03 -8.05 0.99
C TRP A 90 -1.22 -7.89 -0.30
N PRO A 91 -1.30 -8.79 -1.30
CA PRO A 91 -0.49 -8.66 -2.51
C PRO A 91 -0.71 -7.34 -3.27
N ARG A 92 -1.95 -6.82 -3.26
CA ARG A 92 -2.29 -5.54 -3.90
C ARG A 92 -2.14 -4.34 -2.95
N LEU A 93 -2.23 -4.57 -1.64
CA LEU A 93 -2.01 -3.54 -0.63
C LEU A 93 -0.52 -3.23 -0.43
N SER A 94 0.38 -4.18 -0.66
CA SER A 94 1.82 -4.03 -0.47
C SER A 94 2.57 -3.61 -1.74
N SER A 95 1.92 -3.52 -2.90
CA SER A 95 2.62 -3.21 -4.16
C SER A 95 3.38 -1.88 -4.09
N TYR A 96 2.85 -0.91 -3.34
CA TYR A 96 3.48 0.40 -3.18
C TYR A 96 4.87 0.36 -2.53
N PHE A 97 5.27 -0.74 -1.86
CA PHE A 97 6.62 -0.88 -1.30
C PHE A 97 7.73 -0.83 -2.36
N GLN A 98 7.41 -1.07 -3.63
CA GLN A 98 8.37 -0.96 -4.73
C GLN A 98 8.72 0.50 -5.09
N TYR A 99 7.94 1.48 -4.59
CA TYR A 99 8.17 2.90 -4.86
C TYR A 99 9.05 3.56 -3.79
N ASN A 100 9.61 4.73 -4.14
CA ASN A 100 10.39 5.54 -3.20
C ASN A 100 9.53 6.06 -2.04
N LYS A 101 10.19 6.57 -0.99
CA LYS A 101 9.54 7.01 0.26
C LYS A 101 8.48 8.10 0.02
N GLU A 102 8.73 9.00 -0.93
CA GLU A 102 7.87 10.12 -1.26
C GLU A 102 6.55 9.64 -1.89
N VAL A 103 6.63 8.74 -2.88
CA VAL A 103 5.46 8.11 -3.50
C VAL A 103 4.71 7.25 -2.49
N ARG A 104 5.43 6.45 -1.68
CA ARG A 104 4.80 5.64 -0.62
C ARG A 104 3.98 6.49 0.34
N ARG A 105 4.52 7.64 0.76
CA ARG A 105 3.82 8.57 1.63
C ARG A 105 2.49 9.00 1.03
N ILE A 106 2.47 9.35 -0.26
CA ILE A 106 1.25 9.77 -0.96
C ILE A 106 0.20 8.65 -0.94
N MET A 107 0.59 7.39 -1.05
CA MET A 107 -0.32 6.24 -1.11
C MET A 107 -1.12 5.99 0.18
N TYR A 108 -0.58 6.34 1.35
CA TYR A 108 -1.24 6.11 2.65
C TYR A 108 -1.64 7.40 3.39
N THR A 109 -1.51 8.58 2.75
CA THR A 109 -2.05 9.84 3.28
C THR A 109 -3.47 10.07 2.82
N THR A 110 -4.33 10.57 3.70
CA THR A 110 -5.77 10.79 3.45
C THR A 110 -6.07 11.87 2.39
N THR A 111 -5.09 12.68 2.00
CA THR A 111 -5.24 13.75 1.00
C THR A 111 -5.41 13.24 -0.44
N SER A 112 -5.07 11.99 -0.74
CA SER A 112 -5.00 11.40 -2.11
C SER A 112 -6.20 10.53 -2.50
N SER A 113 -7.24 10.41 -1.64
CA SER A 113 -8.51 9.75 -2.01
C SER A 113 -9.27 10.49 -3.14
N LYS A 114 -8.83 11.70 -3.50
CA LYS A 114 -9.24 12.44 -4.70
C LYS A 114 -8.19 12.25 -5.80
N ALA A 115 -8.35 11.20 -6.61
CA ALA A 115 -7.72 10.96 -7.92
C ALA A 115 -6.25 11.43 -8.09
N PHE A 116 -5.29 10.51 -7.96
CA PHE A 116 -3.90 10.75 -8.34
C PHE A 116 -3.46 9.73 -9.40
N ILE A 117 -3.23 10.19 -10.64
CA ILE A 117 -2.55 9.40 -11.68
C ILE A 117 -1.05 9.65 -11.50
N VAL A 118 -0.33 8.70 -10.91
CA VAL A 118 1.14 8.71 -10.94
C VAL A 118 1.58 8.20 -12.31
N SER A 119 1.97 9.11 -13.20
CA SER A 119 2.81 8.74 -14.34
C SER A 119 4.23 8.58 -13.82
N SER A 120 4.70 7.35 -13.62
CA SER A 120 6.13 7.15 -13.37
C SER A 120 6.89 7.40 -14.68
N ALA A 121 7.42 8.61 -14.85
CA ALA A 121 8.66 8.73 -15.60
C ALA A 121 9.69 7.95 -14.77
N ARG A 122 10.07 6.74 -15.23
CA ARG A 122 11.26 6.04 -14.71
C ARG A 122 12.39 7.07 -14.73
N SER A 123 13.02 7.34 -13.58
CA SER A 123 14.18 8.24 -13.54
C SER A 123 15.15 7.86 -14.66
N PRO A 124 15.42 8.74 -15.63
CA PRO A 124 16.44 8.47 -16.61
C PRO A 124 17.76 8.63 -15.89
N ASN A 125 18.39 7.48 -15.62
CA ASN A 125 19.82 7.27 -15.67
C ASN A 125 20.70 8.33 -14.99
N GLN A 126 21.35 7.92 -13.89
CA GLN A 126 22.60 8.53 -13.44
C GLN A 126 23.58 8.60 -14.63
N LYS A 127 23.91 9.81 -15.09
CA LYS A 127 25.08 10.09 -15.95
C LYS A 127 26.13 10.78 -15.06
N ALA A 128 27.43 10.52 -15.14
CA ALA A 128 28.27 9.68 -16.00
C ALA A 128 29.65 9.51 -15.29
N PRO A 129 30.50 8.53 -15.66
CA PRO A 129 31.94 8.63 -15.38
C PRO A 129 32.58 9.55 -16.42
N SER A 130 33.11 10.70 -16.00
CA SER A 130 33.97 11.54 -16.85
C SER A 130 35.39 10.99 -16.81
N ASN A 131 35.80 10.37 -17.89
CA ASN A 131 37.18 9.94 -18.13
C ASN A 131 37.77 10.84 -19.21
N GLN A 132 38.79 11.64 -18.88
CA GLN A 132 39.72 12.35 -19.78
C GLN A 132 40.86 12.89 -18.87
N LYS A 133 41.97 12.16 -18.72
CA LYS A 133 43.21 12.19 -19.52
C LYS A 133 43.91 13.57 -19.54
N THR A 134 44.97 13.66 -18.72
CA THR A 134 46.22 14.38 -19.02
C THR A 134 46.81 13.89 -20.35
N PRO A 135 47.59 14.72 -21.08
CA PRO A 135 48.80 15.40 -20.60
C PRO A 135 48.70 16.93 -20.51
#